data_AF-A0A6V7KHF1-F1
#
_entry.id   AF-A0A6V7KHF1-F1
#
_cell.length_a   1.000
_cell.length_b   1.000
_cell.length_c   1.000
_cell.angle_alpha   90.00
_cell.angle_beta   90.00
_cell.angle_gamma   90.00
#
_symmetry.space_group_name_H-M   'P 1'
#
loop_
_entity.id
_entity.type
_entity.pdbx_description
1 polymer ?
#
loop_
_entity_poly.entity_id
_entity_poly.type
_entity_poly.pdbx_seq_one_letter_code
_entity_poly.pdbx_strand_id
1 'polypeptide(L)'
;ANARAPSKIVNGQTAWQGEFPYQVALTMWGQQFCGGAIIDATHIVTAAHCVVDNSLSVKQPHEIQIVTGTNDINGGTPVNTFDVIRISPHPGYNPQINMHNDIAVIT
;
A
#
# COMPACT_ATOMS: atom_id res chain seq x y z
N ALA A 1 -13.15 -17.33 23.68
CA ALA A 1 -13.75 -16.13 23.09
C ALA A 1 -12.61 -15.28 22.54
N ASN A 2 -12.45 -15.26 21.21
CA ASN A 2 -11.34 -14.56 20.56
C ASN A 2 -11.62 -13.05 20.59
N ALA A 3 -10.86 -12.32 21.41
CA ALA A 3 -10.90 -10.87 21.41
C ALA A 3 -10.55 -10.37 20.00
N ARG A 4 -11.54 -9.78 19.32
CA ARG A 4 -11.35 -9.09 18.05
C ARG A 4 -10.36 -7.96 18.33
N ALA A 5 -9.20 -7.98 17.67
CA ALA A 5 -8.22 -6.91 17.81
C ALA A 5 -8.91 -5.55 17.63
N PRO A 6 -8.55 -4.52 18.42
CA PRO A 6 -9.21 -3.23 18.36
C PRO A 6 -9.17 -2.68 16.93
N SER A 7 -10.30 -2.08 16.51
CA SER A 7 -10.38 -1.36 15.23
C SER A 7 -9.26 -0.32 15.17
N LYS A 8 -8.36 -0.43 14.20
CA LYS A 8 -7.28 0.56 13.99
C LYS A 8 -7.83 1.89 13.47
N ILE A 9 -9.07 1.92 12.99
CA ILE A 9 -9.75 3.12 12.48
C ILE A 9 -10.72 3.64 13.55
N VAL A 10 -10.51 4.88 13.99
CA VAL A 10 -11.37 5.53 15.01
C VAL A 10 -12.77 5.72 14.42
N ASN A 11 -13.79 5.20 15.11
CA ASN A 11 -15.18 5.15 14.65
C ASN A 11 -15.37 4.46 13.29
N GLY A 12 -14.40 3.63 12.88
CA GLY A 12 -14.47 2.92 11.61
C GLY A 12 -15.55 1.85 11.59
N GLN A 13 -16.10 1.62 10.41
CA GLN A 13 -16.98 0.48 10.13
C GLN A 13 -16.30 -0.42 9.09
N THR A 14 -16.70 -1.69 9.05
CA THR A 14 -16.22 -2.60 8.01
C THR A 14 -16.78 -2.16 6.66
N ALA A 15 -15.90 -1.92 5.70
CA ALA A 15 -16.30 -1.52 4.35
C ALA A 15 -17.12 -2.62 3.67
N TRP A 16 -18.10 -2.23 2.87
CA TRP A 16 -18.81 -3.17 2.00
C TRP A 16 -17.89 -3.66 0.88
N GLN A 17 -18.19 -4.84 0.35
CA GLN A 17 -17.43 -5.38 -0.78
C GLN A 17 -17.48 -4.39 -1.95
N GLY A 18 -16.30 -3.96 -2.42
CA GLY A 18 -16.19 -3.03 -3.54
C GLY A 18 -16.54 -1.57 -3.23
N GLU A 19 -16.75 -1.19 -1.96
CA GLU A 19 -17.02 0.20 -1.57
C GLU A 19 -15.87 1.15 -1.95
N PHE A 20 -14.63 0.65 -1.85
CA PHE A 20 -13.41 1.38 -2.22
C PHE A 20 -12.61 0.58 -3.25
N PRO A 21 -13.03 0.57 -4.53
CA PRO A 21 -12.46 -0.32 -5.54
C PRO A 21 -11.01 0.05 -5.91
N TYR A 22 -10.59 1.27 -5.60
CA TYR A 22 -9.23 1.75 -5.79
C TYR A 22 -8.28 1.31 -4.67
N GLN A 23 -8.76 0.74 -3.57
CA GLN A 23 -7.92 0.40 -2.43
C GLN A 23 -6.92 -0.71 -2.76
N VAL A 24 -5.67 -0.50 -2.35
CA VAL A 24 -4.56 -1.43 -2.56
C VAL A 24 -3.86 -1.73 -1.26
N ALA A 25 -3.44 -2.99 -1.09
CA ALA A 25 -2.46 -3.38 -0.08
C ALA A 25 -1.08 -3.57 -0.73
N LEU A 26 -0.07 -2.90 -0.18
CA LEU A 26 1.32 -3.17 -0.50
C LEU A 26 1.81 -4.22 0.48
N THR A 27 2.32 -5.34 -0.05
CA THR A 27 2.80 -6.47 0.75
C THR A 27 4.26 -6.74 0.51
N MET A 28 4.94 -7.24 1.54
CA MET A 28 6.32 -7.69 1.53
C MET A 28 6.40 -8.98 2.32
N TRP A 29 6.97 -10.03 1.73
CA TRP A 29 6.98 -11.39 2.31
C TRP A 29 5.59 -11.87 2.79
N GLY A 30 4.54 -11.56 2.03
CA GLY A 30 3.17 -11.94 2.34
C GLY A 30 2.52 -11.18 3.50
N GLN A 31 3.13 -10.09 3.98
CA GLN A 31 2.58 -9.25 5.04
C GLN A 31 2.29 -7.84 4.52
N GLN A 32 1.12 -7.30 4.87
CA GLN A 32 0.80 -5.90 4.58
C GLN A 32 1.70 -4.98 5.39
N PHE A 33 2.32 -4.00 4.72
CA PHE A 33 3.05 -2.95 5.41
C PHE A 33 2.54 -1.54 5.08
N CYS A 34 1.94 -1.36 3.89
CA CYS A 34 1.38 -0.08 3.46
C CYS A 34 0.09 -0.24 2.64
N GLY A 35 -0.53 0.89 2.31
CA GLY A 35 -1.64 0.98 1.37
C GLY A 35 -1.29 1.82 0.14
N GLY A 36 -2.20 1.86 -0.82
CA GLY A 36 -2.13 2.71 -2.00
C GLY A 36 -3.49 2.85 -2.66
N ALA A 37 -3.54 3.61 -3.75
CA ALA A 37 -4.73 3.78 -4.56
C ALA A 37 -4.43 3.55 -6.04
N ILE A 38 -5.30 2.81 -6.72
CA ILE A 38 -5.30 2.68 -8.18
C ILE A 38 -5.64 4.04 -8.79
N ILE A 39 -4.78 4.55 -9.67
CA ILE A 39 -5.00 5.81 -10.39
C ILE A 39 -5.24 5.61 -11.88
N ASP A 40 -4.77 4.49 -12.46
CA ASP A 40 -5.11 4.02 -13.80
C ASP A 40 -4.87 2.51 -13.94
N ALA A 41 -4.86 1.99 -15.17
CA ALA A 41 -4.70 0.57 -15.46
C ALA A 41 -3.38 -0.06 -15.00
N THR A 42 -2.31 0.73 -14.84
CA THR A 42 -0.96 0.24 -14.54
C THR A 42 -0.26 1.02 -13.44
N HIS A 43 -0.92 1.99 -12.80
CA HIS A 43 -0.29 2.84 -11.80
C HIS A 43 -1.03 2.83 -10.46
N ILE A 44 -0.24 2.67 -9.40
CA ILE A 44 -0.66 2.86 -8.01
C ILE A 44 0.03 4.10 -7.44
N VAL A 45 -0.73 4.97 -6.77
CA VAL A 45 -0.15 6.01 -5.91
C VAL A 45 -0.04 5.50 -4.48
N THR A 46 1.09 5.78 -3.83
CA THR A 46 1.34 5.49 -2.41
C THR A 46 2.20 6.59 -1.80
N ALA A 47 2.56 6.46 -0.52
CA ALA A 47 3.47 7.37 0.15
C ALA A 47 4.94 7.01 -0.16
N ALA A 48 5.81 8.02 -0.24
CA ALA A 48 7.23 7.78 -0.48
C ALA A 48 7.89 7.05 0.70
N HIS A 49 7.48 7.33 1.94
CA HIS A 49 8.01 6.65 3.13
C HIS A 49 7.69 5.15 3.17
N CYS A 50 6.71 4.68 2.40
CA CYS A 50 6.45 3.25 2.24
C CYS A 50 7.54 2.56 1.42
N VAL A 51 8.14 3.28 0.47
CA VAL A 51 9.02 2.72 -0.55
C VAL A 51 10.46 3.22 -0.47
N VAL A 52 10.74 4.17 0.42
CA VAL A 52 12.08 4.68 0.72
C VAL A 52 12.43 4.32 2.16
N ASP A 53 13.60 3.73 2.37
CA ASP A 53 14.08 3.36 3.69
C ASP A 53 14.76 4.53 4.45
N ASN A 54 15.17 4.26 5.69
CA ASN A 54 15.84 5.26 6.54
C ASN A 54 17.20 5.72 5.99
N SER A 55 17.79 4.98 5.04
CA SER A 55 19.03 5.33 4.35
C SER A 55 18.77 6.09 3.04
N LEU A 56 17.54 6.56 2.82
CA LEU A 56 17.07 7.22 1.59
C LEU A 56 17.19 6.34 0.34
N SER A 57 17.25 5.01 0.52
CA SER A 57 17.31 4.06 -0.58
C SER A 57 15.91 3.60 -0.95
N VAL A 58 15.63 3.56 -2.26
CA VAL A 58 14.37 3.02 -2.78
C VAL A 58 14.41 1.51 -2.67
N LYS A 59 13.33 0.92 -2.12
CA LYS A 59 13.11 -0.53 -2.08
C LYS A 59 13.19 -1.12 -3.49
N GLN A 60 13.60 -2.38 -3.59
CA GLN A 60 13.65 -3.05 -4.87
C GLN A 60 12.23 -3.48 -5.29
N PRO A 61 11.87 -3.37 -6.58
CA PRO A 61 10.56 -3.78 -7.08
C PRO A 61 10.14 -5.20 -6.65
N HIS A 62 11.06 -6.16 -6.72
CA HIS A 62 10.79 -7.57 -6.36
C HIS A 62 10.50 -7.81 -4.87
N GLU A 63 10.74 -6.83 -3.99
CA GLU A 63 10.42 -6.94 -2.57
C GLU A 63 8.94 -6.61 -2.29
N ILE A 64 8.25 -5.98 -3.24
CA ILE A 64 6.88 -5.48 -3.07
C ILE A 64 5.95 -6.21 -4.02
N GLN A 65 4.80 -6.64 -3.49
CA GLN A 65 3.66 -7.08 -4.29
C GLN A 65 2.45 -6.19 -4.03
N ILE A 66 1.65 -6.02 -5.08
CA ILE A 66 0.42 -5.23 -5.07
C ILE A 66 -0.76 -6.17 -4.98
N VAL A 67 -1.60 -6.01 -3.96
CA VAL A 67 -2.82 -6.80 -3.76
C VAL A 67 -4.05 -5.91 -3.89
N THR A 68 -4.99 -6.31 -4.75
CA THR A 68 -6.24 -5.57 -5.00
C THR A 68 -7.46 -6.51 -5.01
N GLY A 69 -8.67 -5.91 -4.99
CA GLY A 69 -9.94 -6.63 -5.18
C GLY A 69 -10.52 -7.31 -3.93
N THR A 70 -9.88 -7.17 -2.78
CA THR A 70 -10.30 -7.81 -1.52
C THR A 70 -10.52 -6.81 -0.39
N ASN A 71 -11.48 -7.12 0.50
CA ASN A 71 -11.65 -6.44 1.79
C ASN A 71 -10.94 -7.19 2.94
N ASP A 72 -10.38 -8.37 2.68
CA ASP A 72 -9.66 -9.19 3.66
C ASP A 72 -8.35 -9.73 3.07
N ILE A 73 -7.23 -9.29 3.65
CA ILE A 73 -5.89 -9.67 3.19
C ILE A 73 -5.47 -11.08 3.64
N ASN A 74 -6.16 -11.69 4.61
CA ASN A 74 -5.79 -13.00 5.17
C ASN A 74 -6.57 -14.18 4.57
N GLY A 75 -7.36 -13.96 3.51
CA GLY A 75 -8.17 -15.02 2.92
C GLY A 75 -9.43 -14.58 2.18
N GLY A 76 -9.58 -13.28 1.87
CA GLY A 76 -10.68 -12.82 1.04
C GLY A 76 -10.56 -13.29 -0.41
N THR A 77 -11.67 -13.32 -1.13
CA THR A 77 -11.72 -13.52 -2.59
C THR A 77 -12.65 -12.47 -3.19
N PRO A 78 -12.36 -11.91 -4.38
CA PRO A 78 -11.17 -12.14 -5.22
C PRO A 78 -9.91 -11.44 -4.69
N VAL A 79 -8.74 -12.04 -4.91
CA VAL A 79 -7.44 -11.42 -4.65
C VAL A 79 -6.67 -11.40 -5.97
N ASN A 80 -6.36 -10.21 -6.46
CA ASN A 80 -5.45 -10.03 -7.58
C ASN A 80 -4.10 -9.60 -7.02
N THR A 81 -3.04 -10.34 -7.34
CA THR A 81 -1.66 -10.02 -6.94
C THR A 81 -0.85 -9.66 -8.18
N PHE A 82 -0.13 -8.55 -8.12
CA PHE A 82 0.72 -8.06 -9.20
C PHE A 82 2.15 -7.82 -8.69
N ASP A 83 3.12 -8.19 -9.52
CA ASP A 83 4.52 -7.84 -9.30
C ASP A 83 4.76 -6.39 -9.70
N VAL A 84 5.72 -5.75 -9.02
CA VAL A 84 6.12 -4.36 -9.32
C VAL A 84 7.27 -4.35 -10.32
N ILE A 85 7.17 -3.48 -11.31
CA ILE A 85 8.21 -3.24 -12.33
C ILE A 85 9.07 -2.03 -11.92
N ARG A 86 8.44 -0.98 -11.41
CA ARG A 86 9.13 0.28 -11.07
C ARG A 86 8.52 0.95 -9.85
N ILE A 87 9.40 1.53 -9.04
CA ILE A 87 9.05 2.38 -7.90
C ILE A 87 9.65 3.77 -8.16
N SER A 88 8.80 4.79 -8.17
CA SER A 88 9.18 6.17 -8.47
C SER A 88 8.71 7.08 -7.35
N PRO A 89 9.47 7.23 -6.25
CA PRO A 89 9.19 8.27 -5.26
C PRO A 89 9.36 9.65 -5.88
N HIS A 90 8.67 10.65 -5.33
CA HIS A 90 8.82 12.02 -5.76
C HIS A 90 10.29 12.46 -5.61
N PRO A 91 10.90 13.10 -6.63
CA PRO A 91 12.33 13.45 -6.61
C PRO A 91 12.70 14.45 -5.50
N GLY A 92 11.71 15.21 -5.02
CA GLY A 92 11.84 16.11 -3.88
C GLY A 92 11.41 15.52 -2.53
N TYR A 93 11.26 14.20 -2.41
CA TYR A 93 10.93 13.55 -1.14
C TYR A 93 12.03 13.83 -0.11
N ASN A 94 11.64 14.33 1.07
CA ASN A 94 12.56 14.60 2.16
C ASN A 94 11.94 14.22 3.52
N PRO A 95 12.34 13.09 4.12
CA PRO A 95 11.80 12.65 5.42
C PRO A 95 12.21 13.56 6.58
N GLN A 96 13.29 14.35 6.45
CA GLN A 96 13.78 15.22 7.52
C GLN A 96 12.97 16.52 7.65
N ILE A 97 12.22 16.90 6.62
CA ILE A 97 11.39 18.11 6.60
C ILE A 97 9.92 17.70 6.65
N ASN A 98 9.49 17.11 7.76
CA ASN A 98 8.10 16.68 7.96
C ASN A 98 7.55 15.84 6.79
N MET A 99 8.36 14.91 6.27
CA MET A 99 7.99 14.04 5.14
C MET A 99 7.56 14.86 3.90
N HIS A 100 8.30 15.92 3.58
CA HIS A 100 8.01 16.77 2.42
C HIS A 100 7.96 15.92 1.14
N ASN A 101 6.94 16.12 0.30
CA ASN A 101 6.65 15.33 -0.90
C ASN A 101 6.57 13.81 -0.65
N ASP A 102 5.87 13.39 0.40
CA ASP A 102 5.62 11.99 0.72
C ASP A 102 4.64 11.31 -0.25
N ILE A 103 5.04 11.16 -1.50
CA ILE A 103 4.27 10.54 -2.57
C ILE A 103 5.18 9.75 -3.51
N ALA A 104 4.70 8.59 -3.95
CA ALA A 104 5.36 7.74 -4.92
C ALA A 104 4.35 7.12 -5.90
N VAL A 105 4.81 6.83 -7.11
CA VAL A 105 4.08 6.06 -8.11
C VAL A 105 4.76 4.72 -8.30
N ILE A 106 3.96 3.65 -8.27
CA ILE A 106 4.37 2.29 -8.56
C ILE A 106 3.78 1.89 -9.91
N THR A 107 4.59 1.22 -10.75
CA THR A 107 4.22 0.64 -12.05
C THR A 107 4.57 -0.84 -12.06
#